data_AF-A0A6S6RUB4-F1
#
_entry.id   AF-A0A6S6RUB4-F1
#
_cell.length_a   1.000
_cell.length_b   1.000
_cell.length_c   1.000
_cell.angle_alpha   90.00
_cell.angle_beta   90.00
_cell.angle_gamma   90.00
#
_symmetry.space_group_name_H-M   'P 1'
#
loop_
_entity.id
_entity.type
_entity.pdbx_description
1 polymer ?
#
loop_
_entity_poly.entity_id
_entity_poly.type
_entity_poly.pdbx_seq_one_letter_code
_entity_poly.pdbx_strand_id
1 'polypeptide(L)'
;MIISAQPISPSFILLEFSPVNHHRRLDQEQSLQSASRELIRTLAHEIKNPLDGLRGAAQLLAKTLSNSNQLEYTQVIIEQADRLRNLVDRLLASQHPGAKKTEYSSSC
;
A
#
# COMPACT_ATOMS: atom_id res chain seq x y z
N MET A 1 14.02 26.95 -14.45
CA MET A 1 13.89 28.40 -14.30
C MET A 1 12.91 28.85 -15.36
N ILE A 2 11.85 29.54 -14.98
CA ILE A 2 10.90 30.11 -15.95
C ILE A 2 11.23 31.60 -16.03
N ILE A 3 11.35 32.10 -17.26
CA ILE A 3 11.56 33.51 -17.55
C ILE A 3 10.33 33.98 -18.29
N SER A 4 9.63 34.98 -17.74
CA SER A 4 8.55 35.68 -18.43
C SER A 4 8.99 37.12 -18.69
N ALA A 5 8.52 37.69 -19.79
CA ALA A 5 8.82 39.06 -20.17
C ALA A 5 7.52 39.81 -20.50
N GLN A 6 7.31 40.97 -19.88
CA GLN A 6 6.13 41.80 -20.10
C GLN A 6 6.55 43.25 -20.40
N PRO A 7 6.02 43.89 -21.46
CA PRO A 7 6.31 45.30 -21.74
C PRO A 7 5.64 46.19 -20.68
N ILE A 8 6.41 47.06 -20.02
CA ILE A 8 5.88 48.07 -19.10
C ILE A 8 5.65 49.40 -19.84
N SER A 9 6.47 49.70 -20.85
CA SER A 9 6.34 50.90 -21.69
C SER A 9 7.14 50.72 -22.99
N PRO A 10 7.10 51.67 -23.96
CA PRO A 10 7.75 51.53 -25.26
C PRO A 10 9.26 51.29 -25.22
N SER A 11 9.93 51.59 -24.11
CA SER A 11 11.38 51.47 -23.95
C SER A 11 11.80 50.55 -22.80
N PHE A 12 10.84 49.92 -22.11
CA PHE A 12 11.13 49.10 -20.93
C PHE A 12 10.33 47.80 -20.92
N ILE A 13 11.02 46.71 -20.57
CA ILE A 13 10.46 45.37 -20.42
C ILE A 13 10.73 44.90 -18.99
N LEU A 14 9.71 44.35 -18.34
CA LEU A 14 9.84 43.59 -17.11
C LEU A 14 10.31 42.18 -17.44
N LEU A 15 11.42 41.78 -16.84
CA LEU A 15 11.88 40.39 -16.83
C LEU A 15 11.60 39.82 -15.45
N GLU A 16 10.76 38.80 -15.37
CA GLU A 16 10.51 38.05 -14.15
C GLU A 16 11.24 36.71 -14.22
N PHE A 17 11.95 36.39 -13.13
CA PHE A 17 12.71 35.15 -12.99
C PHE A 17 12.10 34.34 -11.85
N SER A 18 11.39 33.26 -12.19
CA SER A 18 10.79 32.40 -11.18
C SER A 18 11.56 31.06 -11.07
N PRO A 19 11.99 30.65 -9.86
CA PRO A 19 12.64 29.38 -9.66
C PRO A 19 11.67 28.21 -9.89
N VAL A 20 12.06 27.23 -10.70
CA VAL A 20 11.28 25.98 -10.96
C VAL A 20 11.33 25.01 -9.77
N ASN A 21 11.84 25.45 -8.63
CA ASN A 21 12.17 24.58 -7.50
C ASN A 21 10.94 23.96 -6.83
N HIS A 22 9.76 24.57 -6.95
CA HIS A 22 8.55 24.04 -6.31
C HIS A 22 8.04 22.78 -7.02
N HIS A 23 7.91 22.82 -8.36
CA HIS A 23 7.44 21.67 -9.13
C HIS A 23 8.36 20.46 -8.96
N ARG A 24 9.68 20.68 -9.07
CA ARG A 24 10.65 19.58 -8.95
C ARG A 24 10.65 18.93 -7.56
N ARG A 25 10.41 19.72 -6.50
CA ARG A 25 10.31 19.18 -5.12
C ARG A 25 9.06 18.33 -4.94
N LEU A 26 7.91 18.81 -5.41
CA LEU A 26 6.67 18.04 -5.38
C LEU A 26 6.78 16.74 -6.17
N ASP A 27 7.37 16.78 -7.37
CA ASP A 27 7.58 15.60 -8.20
C ASP A 27 8.51 14.58 -7.51
N GLN A 28 9.57 15.06 -6.85
CA GLN A 28 10.48 14.21 -6.07
C GLN A 28 9.78 13.59 -4.86
N GLU A 29 9.02 14.38 -4.09
CA GLU A 29 8.25 13.90 -2.93
C GLU A 29 7.20 12.86 -3.37
N GLN A 30 6.48 13.12 -4.46
CA GLN A 30 5.52 12.17 -5.02
C GLN A 30 6.18 10.89 -5.51
N SER A 31 7.35 10.99 -6.15
CA SER A 31 8.12 9.83 -6.59
C SER A 31 8.59 8.98 -5.40
N LEU A 32 9.10 9.62 -4.34
CA LEU A 32 9.49 8.94 -3.11
C LEU A 32 8.31 8.27 -2.40
N GLN A 33 7.17 8.94 -2.31
CA GLN A 33 5.95 8.35 -1.75
C GLN A 33 5.46 7.16 -2.57
N SER A 34 5.49 7.26 -3.90
CA SER A 34 5.08 6.18 -4.80
C SER A 34 5.99 4.97 -4.67
N ALA A 35 7.31 5.20 -4.64
CA ALA A 35 8.29 4.14 -4.41
C ALA A 35 8.11 3.47 -3.04
N SER A 36 7.89 4.26 -1.98
CA SER A 36 7.63 3.74 -0.64
C SER A 36 6.36 2.87 -0.59
N ARG A 37 5.27 3.30 -1.25
CA ARG A 37 4.02 2.52 -1.34
C ARG A 37 4.24 1.19 -2.04
N GLU A 38 4.99 1.18 -3.14
CA GLU A 38 5.28 -0.05 -3.87
C GLU A 38 6.12 -1.00 -3.03
N LEU A 39 7.18 -0.50 -2.37
CA LEU A 39 8.00 -1.30 -1.46
C LEU A 39 7.15 -1.93 -0.34
N ILE A 40 6.25 -1.17 0.28
CA ILE A 40 5.34 -1.67 1.31
C ILE A 40 4.43 -2.76 0.75
N ARG A 41 3.91 -2.60 -0.48
CA ARG A 41 3.07 -3.59 -1.15
C ARG A 41 3.83 -4.89 -1.42
N THR A 42 5.04 -4.79 -1.96
CA THR A 42 5.92 -5.94 -2.19
C THR A 42 6.22 -6.66 -0.89
N LEU A 43 6.62 -5.94 0.15
CA LEU A 43 6.91 -6.52 1.47
C LEU A 43 5.69 -7.23 2.07
N ALA A 44 4.51 -6.62 1.97
CA ALA A 44 3.29 -7.26 2.44
C ALA A 44 2.98 -8.55 1.66
N HIS A 45 3.28 -8.58 0.37
CA HIS A 45 3.13 -9.81 -0.42
C HIS A 45 4.14 -10.89 0.01
N GLU A 46 5.39 -10.51 0.24
CA GLU A 46 6.46 -11.41 0.72
C GLU A 46 6.19 -11.92 2.13
N ILE A 47 5.49 -11.18 2.99
CA ILE A 47 5.06 -11.66 4.33
C ILE A 47 3.87 -12.61 4.22
N LYS A 48 2.94 -12.38 3.29
CA LYS A 48 1.79 -13.29 3.08
C LYS A 48 2.23 -14.68 2.65
N ASN A 49 3.29 -14.77 1.86
CA ASN A 49 3.82 -16.04 1.35
C ASN A 49 4.20 -17.05 2.47
N PRO A 50 5.06 -16.72 3.46
CA PRO A 50 5.37 -17.62 4.56
C PRO A 50 4.17 -17.86 5.49
N LEU A 51 3.22 -16.93 5.60
CA LEU A 51 1.99 -17.16 6.39
C LEU A 51 1.08 -18.19 5.71
N ASP A 52 0.90 -18.11 4.40
CA ASP A 52 0.16 -19.09 3.61
C ASP A 52 0.86 -20.45 3.62
N GLY A 53 2.19 -20.46 3.56
CA GLY A 53 3.02 -21.64 3.74
C GLY A 53 2.86 -22.28 5.12
N LEU A 54 2.91 -21.48 6.19
CA LEU A 54 2.72 -21.93 7.57
C LEU A 54 1.32 -22.53 7.76
N ARG A 55 0.29 -21.87 7.23
CA ARG A 55 -1.07 -22.37 7.23
C ARG A 55 -1.18 -23.70 6.49
N GLY A 56 -0.61 -23.78 5.28
CA GLY A 56 -0.62 -25.02 4.48
C GLY A 56 0.08 -26.18 5.20
N ALA A 57 1.24 -25.92 5.82
CA ALA A 57 1.97 -26.91 6.60
C ALA A 57 1.15 -27.40 7.81
N ALA A 58 0.52 -26.48 8.55
CA ALA A 58 -0.35 -26.83 9.67
C ALA A 58 -1.58 -27.64 9.22
N GLN A 59 -2.16 -27.32 8.07
CA GLN A 59 -3.27 -28.07 7.48
C GLN A 59 -2.88 -29.49 7.06
N LEU A 60 -1.68 -29.65 6.48
CA LEU A 60 -1.16 -30.98 6.14
C LEU A 60 -0.87 -31.79 7.40
N LEU A 61 -0.29 -31.17 8.43
CA LEU A 61 -0.04 -31.81 9.72
C LEU A 61 -1.33 -32.24 10.41
N ALA A 62 -2.38 -31.40 10.39
CA ALA A 62 -3.68 -31.75 10.97
C ALA A 62 -4.27 -33.05 10.38
N LYS A 63 -4.02 -33.33 9.09
CA LYS A 63 -4.52 -34.55 8.42
C LYS A 63 -3.82 -35.83 8.87
N THR A 64 -2.64 -35.74 9.46
CA THR A 64 -1.85 -36.91 9.90
C THR A 64 -2.00 -37.21 11.39
N LEU A 65 -2.56 -36.28 12.16
CA LEU A 65 -2.70 -36.40 13.61
C LEU A 65 -4.04 -37.06 13.98
N SER A 66 -3.99 -37.96 14.95
CA SER A 66 -5.19 -38.64 15.51
C SER A 66 -5.53 -38.15 16.92
N ASN A 67 -4.61 -37.45 17.57
CA ASN A 67 -4.76 -36.95 18.94
C ASN A 67 -5.46 -35.58 18.95
N SER A 68 -6.54 -35.45 19.72
CA SER A 68 -7.33 -34.22 19.82
C SER A 68 -6.54 -33.00 20.27
N ASN A 69 -5.61 -33.16 21.21
CA ASN A 69 -4.82 -32.04 21.73
C ASN A 69 -3.80 -31.56 20.68
N GLN A 70 -3.24 -32.48 19.88
CA GLN A 70 -2.34 -32.11 18.78
C GLN A 70 -3.09 -31.42 17.64
N LEU A 71 -4.33 -31.85 17.36
CA LEU A 71 -5.21 -31.18 16.41
C LEU A 71 -5.54 -29.75 16.86
N GLU A 72 -5.81 -29.52 18.14
CA GLU A 72 -6.03 -28.19 18.70
C GLU A 72 -4.83 -27.26 18.45
N TYR A 73 -3.60 -27.74 18.63
CA TYR A 73 -2.40 -26.94 18.31
C TYR A 73 -2.33 -26.57 16.83
N THR A 74 -2.63 -27.49 15.92
CA THR A 74 -2.64 -27.17 14.47
C THR A 74 -3.70 -26.11 14.12
N GLN A 75 -4.86 -26.16 14.79
CA GLN A 75 -5.91 -25.17 14.62
C GLN A 75 -5.47 -23.78 15.11
N VAL A 76 -4.81 -23.71 16.27
CA VAL A 76 -4.25 -22.45 16.78
C VAL A 76 -3.24 -21.87 15.79
N ILE A 77 -2.35 -22.67 15.22
CA ILE A 77 -1.35 -22.21 14.24
C ILE A 77 -2.04 -21.62 12.99
N ILE A 78 -3.06 -22.31 12.46
CA ILE A 78 -3.84 -21.84 11.31
C ILE A 78 -4.49 -20.48 11.63
N GLU A 79 -5.13 -20.36 12.79
CA GLU A 79 -5.76 -19.11 13.21
C GLU A 79 -4.76 -17.97 13.39
N GLN A 80 -3.57 -18.22 13.93
CA GLN A 80 -2.55 -17.18 14.06
C GLN A 80 -2.02 -16.73 12.69
N ALA A 81 -1.82 -17.66 11.75
CA ALA A 81 -1.42 -17.32 10.38
C ALA A 81 -2.49 -16.44 9.70
N ASP A 82 -3.77 -16.80 9.83
CA ASP A 82 -4.89 -16.02 9.27
C ASP A 82 -5.00 -14.63 9.94
N ARG A 83 -4.82 -14.54 11.26
CA ARG A 83 -4.82 -13.25 11.99
C ARG A 83 -3.71 -12.34 11.54
N LEU A 84 -2.48 -12.87 11.37
CA LEU A 84 -1.34 -12.09 10.89
C LEU A 84 -1.56 -11.61 9.45
N ARG A 85 -2.09 -12.47 8.57
CA ARG A 85 -2.45 -12.09 7.20
C ARG A 85 -3.45 -10.93 7.19
N ASN A 86 -4.50 -11.03 8.00
CA ASN A 86 -5.49 -9.95 8.15
C ASN A 86 -4.89 -8.65 8.70
N LEU A 87 -3.91 -8.73 9.60
CA LEU A 87 -3.20 -7.54 10.09
C LEU A 87 -2.40 -6.87 8.97
N VAL A 88 -1.68 -7.65 8.17
CA VAL A 88 -0.94 -7.16 6.98
C VAL A 88 -1.89 -6.50 5.98
N ASP A 89 -3.06 -7.11 5.72
CA ASP A 89 -4.08 -6.53 4.83
C ASP A 89 -4.61 -5.19 5.32
N ARG A 90 -4.86 -5.04 6.63
CA ARG A 90 -5.32 -3.76 7.20
C ARG A 90 -4.25 -2.67 7.15
N LEU A 91 -2.97 -3.02 7.33
CA LEU A 91 -1.87 -2.06 7.20
C LEU A 91 -1.84 -1.46 5.79
N LEU A 92 -2.07 -2.27 4.76
CA LEU A 92 -2.18 -1.80 3.38
C LEU A 92 -3.48 -1.00 3.11
N ALA A 93 -4.60 -1.36 3.74
CA ALA A 93 -5.88 -0.69 3.53
C ALA A 93 -5.93 0.70 4.19
N SER A 94 -5.29 0.88 5.36
CA SER A 94 -5.24 2.16 6.08
C SER A 94 -4.46 3.26 5.33
N GLN A 95 -3.61 2.88 4.38
CA GLN A 95 -2.87 3.78 3.50
C GLN A 95 -3.68 4.16 2.23
N HIS A 96 -4.90 3.63 2.07
CA HIS A 96 -5.83 3.96 0.99
C HIS A 96 -7.11 4.61 1.55
N PRO A 97 -7.12 5.94 1.80
CA PRO A 97 -8.37 6.64 2.02
C PRO A 97 -9.10 6.73 0.66
N GLY A 98 -10.02 5.80 0.36
CA GLY A 98 -10.87 5.99 -0.83
C GLY A 98 -11.59 4.80 -1.47
N ALA A 99 -11.68 3.61 -0.87
CA ALA A 99 -12.47 2.52 -1.45
C ALA A 99 -13.66 2.12 -0.57
N LYS A 100 -14.59 3.06 -0.33
CA LYS A 100 -15.96 2.68 0.07
C LYS A 100 -16.65 2.15 -1.19
N LYS A 101 -16.99 0.86 -1.20
CA LYS A 101 -17.86 0.27 -2.22
C LYS A 101 -19.23 0.95 -2.14
N THR A 102 -19.62 1.67 -3.19
CA THR A 102 -21.00 2.08 -3.39
C THR A 102 -21.76 0.85 -3.89
N GLU A 103 -22.39 0.10 -2.99
CA GLU A 103 -23.41 -0.88 -3.36
C GLU A 103 -24.65 -0.10 -3.83
N TYR A 104 -24.78 0.04 -5.15
CA TYR A 104 -26.05 0.38 -5.76
C TYR A 104 -26.95 -0.85 -5.67
N SER A 105 -27.87 -0.82 -4.70
CA SER A 105 -29.06 -1.66 -4.73
C SER A 105 -29.90 -1.20 -5.92
N SER A 106 -29.80 -1.94 -7.02
CA SER A 106 -30.77 -1.86 -8.12
C SER A 106 -31.96 -2.72 -7.72
N SER A 107 -32.90 -2.10 -7.02
CA SER A 107 -34.27 -2.59 -6.93
C SER A 107 -35.11 -1.75 -7.89
N CYS A 108 -35.47 -2.37 -9.01
CA CYS A 108 -36.68 -2.17 -9.82
C CYS A 108 -36.83 -3.41 -10.68
#